data_AF-A0A4Q6AJU8-F1
#
_entry.id   AF-A0A4Q6AJU8-F1
#
_cell.length_a   1.000
_cell.length_b   1.000
_cell.length_c   1.000
_cell.angle_alpha   90.00
_cell.angle_beta   90.00
_cell.angle_gamma   90.00
#
_symmetry.space_group_name_H-M   'P 1'
#
loop_
_entity.id
_entity.type
_entity.pdbx_description
1 polymer ?
#
loop_
_entity_poly.entity_id
_entity_poly.type
_entity_poly.pdbx_seq_one_letter_code
_entity_poly.pdbx_strand_id
1 'polypeptide(L)'
;MPKTILITGGAGFIGSHVVRLFVNKYPGYTIVNLDKLTYAGNLENLADIESKPNYVFEKGDIVDTAFLSDLFSRYSFDGIIHLAAESHVDRSITDPLAFVHTNI
;
A
#
# COMPACT_ATOMS: atom_id res chain seq x y z
N MET A 1 -14.30 -7.32 -16.75
CA MET A 1 -13.77 -5.97 -17.02
C MET A 1 -12.46 -5.82 -16.25
N PRO A 2 -11.41 -5.25 -16.86
CA PRO A 2 -10.19 -4.91 -16.14
C PRO A 2 -10.53 -3.92 -15.01
N LYS A 3 -9.80 -4.02 -13.90
CA LYS A 3 -9.92 -3.07 -12.78
C LYS A 3 -8.54 -2.68 -12.27
N THR A 4 -8.40 -1.48 -11.75
CA THR A 4 -7.20 -1.00 -11.04
C THR A 4 -7.54 -0.81 -9.57
N ILE A 5 -6.85 -1.54 -8.69
CA ILE A 5 -7.08 -1.50 -7.24
C ILE A 5 -5.85 -0.91 -6.55
N LEU A 6 -6.06 0.12 -5.73
CA LEU A 6 -5.04 0.66 -4.83
C LEU A 6 -5.06 -0.12 -3.51
N ILE A 7 -3.91 -0.61 -3.08
CA ILE A 7 -3.72 -1.18 -1.74
C ILE A 7 -2.63 -0.37 -1.07
N THR A 8 -2.96 0.34 0.01
CA THR A 8 -1.95 1.08 0.80
C THR A 8 -1.41 0.21 1.94
N GLY A 9 -0.14 0.39 2.33
CA GLY A 9 0.48 -0.40 3.41
C GLY A 9 0.76 -1.85 3.00
N GLY A 10 0.86 -2.11 1.69
CA GLY A 10 0.97 -3.45 1.14
C GLY A 10 2.32 -4.13 1.37
N ALA A 11 3.37 -3.41 1.81
CA ALA A 11 4.63 -4.02 2.20
C ALA A 11 4.62 -4.52 3.67
N GLY A 12 3.58 -4.18 4.45
CA GLY A 12 3.39 -4.65 5.82
C GLY A 12 2.92 -6.10 5.92
N PHE A 13 2.72 -6.59 7.14
CA PHE A 13 2.33 -7.98 7.40
C PHE A 13 1.01 -8.38 6.73
N ILE A 14 -0.11 -7.73 7.10
CA ILE A 14 -1.42 -8.03 6.50
C ILE A 14 -1.47 -7.58 5.04
N GLY A 15 -0.95 -6.38 4.76
CA GLY A 15 -0.93 -5.79 3.42
C GLY A 15 -0.33 -6.72 2.38
N SER A 16 0.81 -7.35 2.67
CA SER A 16 1.49 -8.22 1.71
C SER A 16 0.68 -9.47 1.37
N HIS A 17 -0.07 -10.02 2.33
CA HIS A 17 -0.96 -11.15 2.08
C HIS A 17 -2.13 -10.74 1.18
N VAL A 18 -2.70 -9.54 1.40
CA VAL A 18 -3.80 -9.02 0.58
C VAL A 18 -3.32 -8.72 -0.84
N VAL A 19 -2.17 -8.05 -1.00
CA VAL A 19 -1.56 -7.78 -2.31
C VAL A 19 -1.32 -9.09 -3.06
N ARG A 20 -0.63 -10.06 -2.44
CA ARG A 20 -0.35 -11.36 -3.05
C ARG A 20 -1.63 -12.10 -3.46
N LEU A 21 -2.65 -12.08 -2.61
CA LEU A 21 -3.94 -12.69 -2.92
C LEU A 21 -4.56 -12.05 -4.16
N PHE A 22 -4.60 -10.72 -4.23
CA PHE A 22 -5.24 -10.00 -5.33
C PHE A 22 -4.50 -10.19 -6.65
N VAL A 23 -3.17 -10.09 -6.63
CA VAL A 23 -2.31 -10.28 -7.81
C VAL A 23 -2.54 -11.66 -8.43
N ASN A 24 -2.60 -12.72 -7.61
CA ASN A 24 -2.77 -14.08 -8.11
C ASN A 24 -4.23 -14.46 -8.43
N LYS A 25 -5.20 -13.98 -7.63
CA LYS A 25 -6.62 -14.32 -7.81
C LYS A 25 -7.27 -13.58 -8.96
N TYR A 26 -6.80 -12.37 -9.28
CA TYR A 26 -7.37 -11.51 -10.32
C TYR A 26 -6.31 -11.10 -11.35
N PRO A 27 -5.86 -12.02 -12.23
CA PRO A 27 -4.79 -11.74 -13.19
C PRO A 27 -5.14 -10.66 -14.22
N GLY A 28 -6.44 -10.36 -14.42
CA GLY A 28 -6.90 -9.27 -15.29
C GLY A 28 -7.03 -7.91 -14.59
N TYR A 29 -6.66 -7.81 -13.30
CA TYR A 29 -6.69 -6.55 -12.55
C TYR A 29 -5.26 -6.04 -12.36
N THR A 30 -5.07 -4.73 -12.41
CA THR A 30 -3.84 -4.07 -12.01
C THR A 30 -3.89 -3.77 -10.52
N ILE A 31 -2.91 -4.26 -9.77
CA ILE A 31 -2.80 -4.05 -8.32
C ILE A 31 -1.66 -3.07 -8.07
N VAL A 32 -2.01 -1.88 -7.61
CA VAL A 32 -1.05 -0.83 -7.23
C VAL A 32 -0.87 -0.87 -5.73
N ASN A 33 0.32 -1.23 -5.28
CA ASN A 33 0.71 -1.24 -3.87
C ASN A 33 1.43 0.07 -3.53
N LEU A 34 0.80 0.91 -2.70
CA LEU A 34 1.39 2.14 -2.17
C LEU A 34 1.93 1.90 -0.77
N ASP A 35 3.23 2.10 -0.55
CA ASP A 35 3.83 1.99 0.77
C ASP A 35 4.98 2.99 0.97
N LYS A 36 5.08 3.56 2.16
CA LYS A 36 6.16 4.49 2.54
C LYS A 36 7.46 3.74 2.88
N LEU A 37 7.37 2.43 3.13
CA LEU A 37 8.44 1.58 3.66
C LEU A 37 8.95 2.12 5.01
N THR A 38 8.02 2.29 5.95
CA THR A 38 8.37 2.58 7.36
C THR A 38 8.93 1.34 8.04
N TYR A 39 9.05 1.35 9.37
CA TYR A 39 9.68 0.28 10.14
C TYR A 39 9.07 -1.12 9.90
N ALA A 40 7.77 -1.18 9.57
CA ALA A 40 7.05 -2.43 9.37
C ALA A 40 6.96 -2.86 7.89
N GLY A 41 7.35 -1.99 6.95
CA GLY A 41 7.30 -2.29 5.53
C GLY A 41 8.53 -3.08 5.09
N ASN A 42 8.32 -4.24 4.46
CA ASN A 42 9.41 -5.07 3.93
C ASN A 42 9.04 -5.61 2.54
N LEU A 43 9.82 -5.25 1.52
CA LEU A 43 9.60 -5.69 0.14
C LEU A 43 9.87 -7.19 -0.07
N GLU A 44 10.68 -7.82 0.78
CA GLU A 44 10.88 -9.28 0.76
C GLU A 44 9.56 -10.03 0.98
N ASN A 45 8.57 -9.40 1.65
CA ASN A 45 7.23 -9.95 1.80
C ASN A 45 6.49 -10.09 0.46
N LEU A 46 7.01 -9.58 -0.66
CA LEU A 46 6.37 -9.56 -1.98
C LEU A 46 7.30 -10.06 -3.10
N ALA A 47 8.49 -10.57 -2.78
CA ALA A 47 9.47 -11.04 -3.77
C ALA A 47 8.91 -12.11 -4.72
N ASP A 48 7.97 -12.94 -4.24
CA ASP A 48 7.33 -13.99 -5.04
C ASP A 48 6.37 -13.45 -6.13
N ILE A 49 5.97 -12.19 -6.05
CA ILE A 49 5.06 -11.54 -7.00
C ILE A 49 5.64 -10.28 -7.65
N GLU A 50 6.85 -9.84 -7.30
CA GLU A 50 7.40 -8.55 -7.74
C GLU A 50 7.49 -8.40 -9.27
N SER A 51 7.67 -9.53 -9.97
CA SER A 51 7.79 -9.60 -11.42
C SER A 51 6.46 -9.88 -12.14
N LYS A 52 5.34 -9.95 -11.41
CA LYS A 52 4.03 -10.18 -12.02
C LYS A 52 3.63 -8.96 -12.85
N PRO A 53 3.14 -9.15 -14.09
CA PRO A 53 2.86 -8.05 -15.00
C PRO A 53 1.70 -7.16 -14.54
N ASN A 54 0.90 -7.65 -13.58
CA ASN A 54 -0.26 -6.95 -13.04
C ASN A 54 -0.01 -6.38 -11.63
N TYR A 55 1.23 -6.41 -11.15
CA TYR A 55 1.66 -5.81 -9.90
C TYR A 55 2.48 -4.56 -10.16
N VAL A 56 2.19 -3.48 -9.44
CA VAL A 56 2.93 -2.22 -9.47
C VAL A 56 3.21 -1.78 -8.04
N PHE A 57 4.45 -1.40 -7.77
CA PHE A 57 4.84 -0.81 -6.49
C PHE A 57 5.07 0.70 -6.64
N GLU A 58 4.43 1.48 -5.78
CA GLU A 58 4.55 2.93 -5.69
C GLU A 58 5.07 3.28 -4.30
N LYS A 59 6.30 3.80 -4.24
CA LYS A 59 6.86 4.25 -2.96
C LYS A 59 6.40 5.67 -2.69
N GLY A 60 5.63 5.87 -1.63
CA GLY A 60 5.08 7.18 -1.29
C GLY A 60 4.36 7.18 0.05
N ASP A 61 3.97 8.37 0.49
CA ASP A 61 3.26 8.57 1.75
C ASP A 61 1.80 8.94 1.46
N ILE A 62 0.87 8.37 2.24
CA ILE A 62 -0.57 8.62 2.12
C ILE A 62 -0.97 10.03 2.56
N VAL A 63 -0.07 10.75 3.23
CA VAL A 63 -0.28 12.12 3.69
C VAL A 63 0.28 13.17 2.72
N ASP A 64 1.06 12.74 1.73
CA ASP A 64 1.60 13.61 0.70
C ASP A 64 0.52 13.84 -0.37
N THR A 65 -0.25 14.91 -0.17
CA THR A 65 -1.35 15.29 -1.07
C THR A 65 -0.92 15.56 -2.51
N ALA A 66 0.30 16.08 -2.72
CA ALA A 66 0.81 16.34 -4.07
C ALA A 66 1.14 15.02 -4.78
N PHE A 67 1.82 14.11 -4.07
CA PHE A 67 2.08 12.76 -4.58
C PHE A 67 0.78 12.00 -4.87
N LEU A 68 -0.20 12.03 -3.96
CA LEU A 68 -1.49 11.36 -4.19
C LEU A 68 -2.24 11.98 -5.38
N SER A 69 -2.19 13.30 -5.55
CA SER A 69 -2.83 13.95 -6.71
C SER A 69 -2.22 13.47 -8.02
N ASP A 70 -0.89 13.35 -8.09
CA ASP A 70 -0.22 12.76 -9.25
C ASP A 70 -0.61 11.27 -9.43
N LEU A 71 -0.56 10.48 -8.36
CA LEU A 71 -0.89 9.06 -8.40
C LEU A 71 -2.31 8.80 -8.94
N PHE A 72 -3.30 9.54 -8.45
CA PHE A 72 -4.69 9.44 -8.91
C PHE A 72 -4.91 10.00 -10.31
N SER A 73 -4.00 10.84 -10.82
CA SER A 73 -4.02 11.26 -12.23
C SER A 73 -3.43 10.20 -13.17
N ARG A 74 -2.44 9.43 -12.69
CA ARG A 74 -1.79 8.34 -13.43
C ARG A 74 -2.66 7.08 -13.51
N TYR A 75 -3.47 6.83 -12.48
CA TYR A 75 -4.29 5.63 -12.37
C TYR A 75 -5.77 5.97 -12.17
N SER A 76 -6.64 5.34 -12.96
CA SER A 76 -8.08 5.36 -12.72
C SER A 76 -8.45 4.20 -11.78
N PHE A 77 -8.44 4.44 -10.47
CA PHE A 77 -8.74 3.41 -9.47
C PHE A 77 -10.25 3.10 -9.38
N ASP A 78 -10.57 1.81 -9.42
CA ASP A 78 -11.94 1.29 -9.21
C ASP A 78 -12.25 1.01 -7.74
N GLY A 79 -11.22 0.95 -6.90
CA GLY A 79 -11.35 0.66 -5.48
C GLY A 79 -10.05 0.84 -4.71
N ILE A 80 -10.19 1.08 -3.40
CA ILE A 80 -9.08 1.32 -2.48
C ILE A 80 -9.23 0.38 -1.28
N ILE A 81 -8.15 -0.31 -0.92
CA ILE A 81 -8.02 -1.07 0.32
C ILE A 81 -6.97 -0.36 1.18
N HIS A 82 -7.40 0.28 2.26
CA HIS A 82 -6.55 1.13 3.08
C HIS A 82 -6.03 0.36 4.31
N LEU A 83 -4.73 -0.01 4.30
CA LEU A 83 -4.08 -0.73 5.39
C LEU A 83 -2.83 0.00 5.92
N ALA A 84 -2.42 1.11 5.27
CA ALA A 84 -1.34 1.94 5.77
C ALA A 84 -1.74 2.60 7.09
N ALA A 85 -0.96 2.35 8.14
CA ALA A 85 -1.13 2.95 9.46
C ALA A 85 0.16 2.78 10.28
N GLU A 86 0.40 3.68 11.23
CA GLU A 86 1.31 3.41 12.34
C GLU A 86 0.55 2.63 13.42
N SER A 87 1.10 1.50 13.88
CA SER A 87 0.36 0.51 14.69
C SER A 87 1.10 0.00 15.94
N HIS A 88 2.39 0.31 16.10
CA HIS A 88 3.16 -0.19 17.25
C HIS A 88 2.77 0.50 18.57
N VAL A 89 2.18 -0.25 19.50
CA VAL A 89 1.65 0.29 20.77
C VAL A 89 2.71 1.08 21.55
N ASP A 90 3.92 0.55 21.72
CA ASP A 90 4.95 1.27 22.48
C ASP A 90 5.36 2.59 21.81
N ARG A 91 5.37 2.65 20.47
CA ARG A 91 5.66 3.89 19.75
C ARG A 91 4.54 4.90 19.89
N SER A 92 3.30 4.47 20.01
CA SER A 92 2.18 5.38 20.25
C SER A 92 2.29 6.10 21.60
N ILE A 93 3.00 5.49 22.55
CA ILE A 93 3.24 6.08 23.88
C ILE A 93 4.39 7.10 23.80
N THR A 94 5.45 6.79 23.04
CA THR A 94 6.64 7.66 22.96
C THR A 94 6.54 8.77 21.92
N ASP A 95 5.78 8.54 20.84
CA ASP A 95 5.54 9.51 19.75
C ASP A 95 4.09 9.42 19.23
N PRO A 96 3.12 9.97 19.99
CA PRO A 96 1.71 9.93 19.62
C PRO A 96 1.38 10.77 18.37
N LEU A 97 2.21 11.76 18.02
CA LEU A 97 1.93 12.63 16.87
C LEU A 97 2.11 11.89 15.55
N ALA A 98 3.08 10.97 15.45
CA ALA A 98 3.24 10.11 14.28
C ALA A 98 1.99 9.25 13.99
N PHE A 99 1.28 8.82 15.04
CA PHE A 99 0.04 8.07 14.93
C PHE A 99 -1.11 8.95 14.43
N VAL A 100 -1.28 10.14 14.99
CA VAL A 100 -2.31 11.08 14.52
C VAL A 100 -2.07 11.44 13.06
N HIS A 101 -0.84 11.77 12.68
CA HIS A 101 -0.50 12.20 11.34
C HIS A 101 -0.76 11.11 10.28
N THR A 102 -0.50 9.85 10.59
CA THR A 102 -0.66 8.76 9.62
C THR A 102 -2.09 8.22 9.59
N ASN A 103 -2.77 8.18 10.73
CA ASN A 103 -4.00 7.42 10.88
C ASN A 103 -5.28 8.29 10.82
N ILE A 104 -5.17 9.62 10.90
CA ILE A 104 -6.28 10.60 10.90
C ILE A 104 -6.09 11.59 9.76
#